data_AF-A0A7S4M7B7-F1
#
_entry.id   AF-A0A7S4M7B7-F1
#
_cell.length_a   1.000
_cell.length_b   1.000
_cell.length_c   1.000
_cell.angle_alpha   90.00
_cell.angle_beta   90.00
_cell.angle_gamma   90.00
#
_symmetry.space_group_name_H-M   'P 1'
#
loop_
_entity.id
_entity.type
_entity.pdbx_description
1 polymer ?
#
loop_
_entity_poly.entity_id
_entity_poly.type
_entity_poly.pdbx_seq_one_letter_code
_entity_poly.pdbx_strand_id
1 'polypeptide(L)'
;MDQWTSAQQWGAAVAPKAPALISILATSSIIIRVFRNRKCRRTSYHRIILGACVGGAIQSSALLWGQWALPRGTTGAVIAMGSYQTCAAQGFLLHMFGHMCHTYMTSLSVHGLLFVRYNFAQGKLIKAFEACAHVMAWLYPTCSAIFLVATDSFGSSMAFCYLKPGLILFYFGALPLLISLTVSTGVIASLGLMVFHKERTCNIDTLQGKRRYQENARRERSRGILKQRAMYFAILCVVYIVIIVSRCSLGVDHVPFYIVAVVFLSLQGSLVSLVYYRFVAISEEERRRLSGSVYSSWVSQSSRPSSVHLSRISTTHGHGKDALENKSVGDKAEYEIYDGSNPSSQWAMFILDDEDSGDEFGYGTADETNYPQDSTGQTDLGAVNTRKSTCPDTEFRDEDVAENGKR
;
A
#
# COMPACT_ATOMS: atom_id res chain seq x y z
N MET A 1 0.47 32.59 30.80
CA MET A 1 -0.32 31.60 30.05
C MET A 1 -1.77 31.96 30.28
N ASP A 2 -2.42 32.57 29.29
CA ASP A 2 -3.83 32.94 29.42
C ASP A 2 -4.66 31.68 29.65
N GLN A 3 -5.49 31.75 30.68
CA GLN A 3 -6.28 30.61 31.12
C GLN A 3 -7.35 30.31 30.06
N TRP A 4 -7.27 29.13 29.45
CA TRP A 4 -8.33 28.64 28.56
C TRP A 4 -9.65 28.57 29.33
N THR A 5 -10.75 28.93 28.68
CA THR A 5 -12.07 28.82 29.30
C THR A 5 -12.41 27.35 29.54
N SER A 6 -13.26 27.06 30.53
CA SER A 6 -13.70 25.69 30.83
C SER A 6 -14.26 24.98 29.58
N ALA A 7 -15.06 25.69 28.76
CA ALA A 7 -15.59 25.17 27.51
C ALA A 7 -14.51 24.77 26.50
N GLN A 8 -13.44 25.56 26.39
CA GLN A 8 -12.30 25.26 25.51
C GLN A 8 -11.53 24.02 25.97
N GLN A 9 -11.34 23.86 27.29
CA GLN A 9 -10.65 22.69 27.85
C GLN A 9 -11.45 21.41 27.61
N TRP A 10 -12.77 21.45 27.81
CA TRP A 10 -13.67 20.35 27.48
C TRP A 10 -13.69 20.04 25.98
N GLY A 11 -13.73 21.08 25.14
CA GLY A 11 -13.64 20.95 23.68
C GLY A 11 -12.38 20.19 23.26
N ALA A 12 -11.21 20.58 23.76
CA ALA A 12 -9.95 19.91 23.45
C ALA A 12 -9.88 18.46 23.98
N ALA A 13 -10.54 18.17 25.11
CA ALA A 13 -10.57 16.83 25.70
C ALA A 13 -11.44 15.84 24.90
N VAL A 14 -12.59 16.31 24.39
CA VAL A 14 -13.62 15.46 23.78
C VAL A 14 -13.51 15.42 22.26
N ALA A 15 -13.17 16.53 21.61
CA ALA A 15 -13.14 16.66 20.15
C ALA A 15 -12.36 15.55 19.41
N PRO A 16 -11.16 15.08 19.85
CA PRO A 16 -10.45 14.01 19.14
C PRO A 16 -11.09 12.63 19.24
N LYS A 17 -11.93 12.37 20.25
CA LYS A 17 -12.32 10.99 20.61
C LYS A 17 -13.19 10.32 19.55
N ALA A 18 -14.29 10.95 19.14
CA ALA A 18 -15.18 10.39 18.13
C ALA A 18 -14.48 10.24 16.75
N PRO A 19 -13.74 11.25 16.25
CA PRO A 19 -12.98 11.09 15.02
C PRO A 19 -11.90 10.00 15.08
N ALA A 20 -11.21 9.85 16.22
CA ALA A 20 -10.24 8.77 16.42
C ALA A 20 -10.89 7.39 16.35
N LEU A 21 -12.08 7.20 16.92
CA LEU A 21 -12.85 5.95 16.79
C LEU A 21 -13.21 5.65 15.33
N ILE A 22 -13.70 6.64 14.59
CA ILE A 22 -13.99 6.50 13.16
C ILE A 22 -12.73 6.10 12.39
N SER A 23 -11.60 6.72 12.69
CA SER A 23 -10.29 6.43 12.09
C SER A 23 -9.82 4.99 12.40
N ILE A 24 -9.99 4.51 13.63
CA ILE A 24 -9.67 3.12 14.01
C ILE A 24 -10.52 2.13 13.21
N LEU A 25 -11.84 2.34 13.14
CA LEU A 25 -12.74 1.46 12.39
C LEU A 25 -12.41 1.45 10.89
N ALA A 26 -12.16 2.64 10.31
CA ALA A 26 -11.87 2.79 8.89
C ALA A 26 -10.51 2.23 8.47
N THR A 27 -9.51 2.24 9.34
CA THR A 27 -8.21 1.59 9.09
C THR A 27 -8.27 0.09 9.34
N SER A 28 -9.02 -0.35 10.36
CA SER A 28 -9.25 -1.76 10.66
C SER A 28 -9.95 -2.48 9.51
N SER A 29 -10.91 -1.84 8.85
CA SER A 29 -11.59 -2.43 7.68
C SER A 29 -10.64 -2.69 6.50
N ILE A 30 -9.65 -1.82 6.28
CA ILE A 30 -8.59 -2.02 5.28
C ILE A 30 -7.67 -3.16 5.69
N ILE A 31 -7.23 -3.17 6.95
CA ILE A 31 -6.39 -4.23 7.51
C ILE A 31 -7.06 -5.58 7.29
N ILE A 32 -8.33 -5.73 7.68
CA ILE A 32 -9.12 -6.95 7.50
C ILE A 32 -9.23 -7.32 6.01
N ARG A 33 -9.51 -6.36 5.12
CA ARG A 33 -9.61 -6.62 3.68
C ARG A 33 -8.29 -7.12 3.09
N VAL A 34 -7.18 -6.48 3.44
CA VAL A 34 -5.84 -6.88 2.96
C VAL A 34 -5.47 -8.27 3.50
N PHE A 35 -5.77 -8.56 4.77
CA PHE A 35 -5.49 -9.87 5.34
C PHE A 35 -6.37 -10.99 4.76
N ARG A 36 -7.65 -10.72 4.50
CA ARG A 36 -8.57 -11.70 3.89
C ARG A 36 -8.25 -12.01 2.43
N ASN A 37 -7.80 -11.03 1.66
CA ASN A 37 -7.52 -11.22 0.24
C ASN A 37 -6.04 -11.55 -0.02
N ARG A 38 -5.74 -12.82 -0.35
CA ARG A 38 -4.37 -13.27 -0.70
C ARG A 38 -3.77 -12.48 -1.86
N LYS A 39 -4.57 -12.10 -2.87
CA LYS A 39 -4.12 -11.30 -4.01
C LYS A 39 -3.67 -9.91 -3.56
N CYS A 40 -4.41 -9.28 -2.65
CA CYS A 40 -3.99 -8.01 -2.07
C CYS A 40 -2.61 -8.12 -1.39
N ARG A 41 -2.38 -9.14 -0.56
CA ARG A 41 -1.08 -9.30 0.14
C ARG A 41 0.13 -9.45 -0.77
N ARG A 42 -0.07 -9.90 -2.02
CA ARG A 42 1.02 -10.08 -3.00
C ARG A 42 1.48 -8.79 -3.65
N THR A 43 0.69 -7.70 -3.63
CA THR A 43 1.11 -6.44 -4.25
C THR A 43 1.83 -5.52 -3.25
N SER A 44 2.93 -4.91 -3.69
CA SER A 44 3.73 -3.97 -2.86
C SER A 44 2.89 -2.79 -2.37
N TYR A 45 1.98 -2.29 -3.21
CA TYR A 45 1.06 -1.21 -2.83
C TYR A 45 0.23 -1.56 -1.57
N HIS A 46 -0.36 -2.75 -1.52
CA HIS A 46 -1.20 -3.17 -0.40
C HIS A 46 -0.39 -3.44 0.88
N ARG A 47 0.89 -3.83 0.76
CA ARG A 47 1.78 -4.01 1.93
C ARG A 47 2.23 -2.66 2.52
N ILE A 48 2.54 -1.68 1.67
CA ILE A 48 2.88 -0.32 2.10
C ILE A 48 1.67 0.35 2.77
N ILE A 49 0.47 0.30 2.17
CA ILE A 49 -0.75 0.87 2.78
C ILE A 49 -1.15 0.13 4.05
N LEU A 50 -0.92 -1.19 4.15
CA LEU A 50 -1.14 -1.95 5.38
C LEU A 50 -0.29 -1.39 6.53
N GLY A 51 0.99 -1.12 6.27
CA GLY A 51 1.88 -0.46 7.25
C GLY A 51 1.34 0.89 7.71
N ALA A 52 0.87 1.72 6.78
CA ALA A 52 0.24 3.01 7.10
C ALA A 52 -1.02 2.84 7.96
N CYS A 53 -1.90 1.88 7.63
CA CYS A 53 -3.13 1.64 8.39
C CYS A 53 -2.88 1.09 9.80
N VAL A 54 -1.89 0.20 9.97
CA VAL A 54 -1.49 -0.29 11.29
C VAL A 54 -0.98 0.86 12.16
N GLY A 55 -0.13 1.72 11.60
CA GLY A 55 0.30 2.95 12.29
C GLY A 55 -0.87 3.85 12.65
N GLY A 56 -1.77 4.09 11.71
CA GLY A 56 -2.91 4.98 11.90
C GLY A 56 -3.85 4.50 12.99
N ALA A 57 -4.08 3.19 13.08
CA ALA A 57 -4.90 2.58 14.12
C ALA A 57 -4.27 2.75 15.51
N ILE A 58 -2.96 2.50 15.66
CA ILE A 58 -2.27 2.65 16.94
C ILE A 58 -2.19 4.12 17.35
N GLN A 59 -1.84 5.01 16.41
CA GLN A 59 -1.81 6.46 16.65
C GLN A 59 -3.19 6.98 17.08
N SER A 60 -4.26 6.56 16.40
CA SER A 60 -5.63 6.95 16.72
C SER A 60 -6.07 6.40 18.08
N SER A 61 -5.59 5.21 18.47
CA SER A 61 -5.80 4.66 19.81
C SER A 61 -5.13 5.50 20.90
N ALA A 62 -3.90 5.98 20.66
CA ALA A 62 -3.21 6.89 21.57
C ALA A 62 -3.91 8.26 21.68
N LEU A 63 -4.49 8.78 20.58
CA LEU A 63 -5.32 9.99 20.59
C LEU A 63 -6.64 9.78 21.34
N LEU A 64 -7.23 8.59 21.26
CA LEU A 64 -8.46 8.24 21.97
C LEU A 64 -8.27 8.30 23.49
N TRP A 65 -7.12 7.83 24.00
CA TRP A 65 -6.72 8.03 25.39
C TRP A 65 -6.69 9.52 25.74
N GLY A 66 -6.12 10.34 24.85
CA GLY A 66 -6.16 11.81 24.95
C GLY A 66 -5.74 12.31 26.32
N GLN A 67 -6.59 13.14 26.94
CA GLN A 67 -6.33 13.71 28.26
C GLN A 67 -6.22 12.68 29.40
N TRP A 68 -6.71 11.44 29.24
CA TRP A 68 -6.63 10.43 30.31
C TRP A 68 -5.20 10.05 30.66
N ALA A 69 -4.27 10.15 29.70
CA ALA A 69 -2.87 9.82 29.91
C ALA A 69 -2.06 10.95 30.57
N LEU A 70 -2.62 12.16 30.71
CA LEU A 70 -1.94 13.30 31.32
C LEU A 70 -1.79 13.09 32.84
N PRO A 71 -0.71 13.57 33.46
CA PRO A 71 -0.54 13.53 34.92
C PRO A 71 -1.68 14.25 35.65
N ARG A 72 -2.14 13.68 36.76
CA ARG A 72 -3.13 14.34 37.63
C ARG A 72 -2.63 15.72 38.06
N GLY A 73 -3.55 16.69 38.10
CA GLY A 73 -3.24 18.07 38.46
C GLY A 73 -2.61 18.90 37.33
N THR A 74 -2.51 18.37 36.11
CA THR A 74 -2.06 19.17 34.94
C THR A 74 -2.97 20.37 34.75
N THR A 75 -2.42 21.58 34.84
CA THR A 75 -3.17 22.83 34.66
C THR A 75 -3.80 22.91 33.27
N GLY A 76 -5.11 23.19 33.20
CA GLY A 76 -5.84 23.33 31.95
C GLY A 76 -6.37 22.02 31.34
N ALA A 77 -6.12 20.88 31.96
CA ALA A 77 -6.72 19.60 31.59
C ALA A 77 -7.92 19.29 32.49
N VAL A 78 -9.05 18.87 31.90
CA VAL A 78 -10.31 18.60 32.63
C VAL A 78 -10.44 17.15 33.10
N ILE A 79 -9.81 16.21 32.39
CA ILE A 79 -9.93 14.76 32.67
C ILE A 79 -8.56 14.08 32.80
N ALA A 80 -7.57 14.78 33.36
CA ALA A 80 -6.24 14.24 33.61
C ALA A 80 -6.23 13.25 34.77
N MET A 81 -6.06 11.96 34.46
CA MET A 81 -6.12 10.87 35.44
C MET A 81 -4.83 10.05 35.55
N GLY A 82 -3.90 10.25 34.61
CA GLY A 82 -2.69 9.47 34.45
C GLY A 82 -1.52 9.94 35.31
N SER A 83 -0.33 9.50 34.93
CA SER A 83 0.95 9.82 35.54
C SER A 83 1.94 10.34 34.49
N TYR A 84 3.16 10.68 34.92
CA TYR A 84 4.24 11.02 33.99
C TYR A 84 4.55 9.89 33.02
N GLN A 85 4.51 8.63 33.49
CA GLN A 85 4.80 7.45 32.69
C GLN A 85 3.75 7.20 31.61
N THR A 86 2.45 7.34 31.93
CA THR A 86 1.38 7.20 30.92
C THR A 86 1.46 8.32 29.88
N CYS A 87 1.86 9.51 30.31
CA CYS A 87 2.06 10.66 29.42
C CYS A 87 3.23 10.42 28.45
N ALA A 88 4.37 9.94 28.96
CA ALA A 88 5.52 9.58 28.12
C ALA A 88 5.17 8.45 27.14
N ALA A 89 4.45 7.42 27.60
CA ALA A 89 3.99 6.32 26.74
C ALA A 89 3.05 6.80 25.63
N GLN A 90 2.10 7.68 25.93
CA GLN A 90 1.23 8.27 24.91
C GLN A 90 2.03 9.10 23.91
N GLY A 91 2.95 9.96 24.39
CA GLY A 91 3.82 10.76 23.53
C GLY A 91 4.68 9.91 22.60
N PHE A 92 5.26 8.83 23.12
CA PHE A 92 6.01 7.83 22.36
C PHE A 92 5.17 7.24 21.23
N LEU A 93 3.96 6.75 21.53
CA LEU A 93 3.08 6.13 20.52
C LEU A 93 2.66 7.14 19.46
N LEU A 94 2.28 8.36 19.85
CA LEU A 94 1.89 9.41 18.91
C LEU A 94 3.04 9.81 17.98
N HIS A 95 4.24 9.97 18.53
CA HIS A 95 5.44 10.32 17.76
C HIS A 95 5.82 9.19 16.79
N MET A 96 6.04 7.98 17.32
CA MET A 96 6.47 6.83 16.53
C MET A 96 5.49 6.51 15.40
N PHE A 97 4.21 6.31 15.73
CA PHE A 97 3.23 5.88 14.74
C PHE A 97 2.76 7.03 13.84
N GLY A 98 2.75 8.28 14.33
CA GLY A 98 2.48 9.46 13.51
C GLY A 98 3.53 9.68 12.42
N HIS A 99 4.82 9.55 12.76
CA HIS A 99 5.89 9.61 11.76
C HIS A 99 5.92 8.39 10.85
N MET A 100 5.61 7.19 11.37
CA MET A 100 5.51 5.98 10.54
C MET A 100 4.43 6.12 9.46
N CYS A 101 3.23 6.58 9.83
CA CYS A 101 2.14 6.89 8.88
C CYS A 101 2.61 7.84 7.78
N HIS A 102 3.28 8.93 8.17
CA HIS A 102 3.77 9.93 7.24
C HIS A 102 4.80 9.37 6.26
N THR A 103 5.77 8.60 6.74
CA THR A 103 6.79 7.95 5.91
C THR A 103 6.18 6.97 4.92
N TYR A 104 5.16 6.20 5.31
CA TYR A 104 4.45 5.32 4.38
C TYR A 104 3.67 6.10 3.33
N MET A 105 3.04 7.22 3.69
CA MET A 105 2.32 8.08 2.73
C MET A 105 3.25 8.68 1.67
N THR A 106 4.45 9.09 2.07
CA THR A 106 5.50 9.55 1.14
C THR A 106 6.02 8.40 0.27
N SER A 107 6.21 7.23 0.87
CA SER A 107 6.61 6.01 0.14
C SER A 107 5.57 5.60 -0.91
N LEU A 108 4.27 5.79 -0.63
CA LEU A 108 3.20 5.57 -1.60
C LEU A 108 3.28 6.51 -2.81
N SER A 109 3.70 7.76 -2.61
CA SER A 109 3.93 8.71 -3.71
C SER A 109 5.10 8.26 -4.58
N VAL A 110 6.24 7.91 -3.95
CA VAL A 110 7.44 7.41 -4.66
C VAL A 110 7.12 6.11 -5.41
N HIS A 111 6.41 5.17 -4.78
CA HIS A 111 5.93 3.95 -5.41
C HIS A 111 5.12 4.25 -6.68
N GLY A 112 4.23 5.26 -6.64
CA GLY A 112 3.46 5.69 -7.82
C GLY A 112 4.34 6.21 -8.96
N LEU A 113 5.39 6.97 -8.64
CA LEU A 113 6.36 7.44 -9.64
C LEU A 113 7.14 6.29 -10.25
N LEU A 114 7.69 5.39 -9.42
CA LEU A 114 8.44 4.22 -9.90
C LEU A 114 7.58 3.33 -10.80
N PHE A 115 6.32 3.14 -10.42
CA PHE A 115 5.35 2.38 -11.20
C PHE A 115 5.14 2.97 -12.59
N VAL A 116 4.92 4.28 -12.70
CA VAL A 116 4.67 4.93 -14.00
C VAL A 116 5.94 5.06 -14.84
N ARG A 117 7.09 5.33 -14.21
CA ARG A 117 8.39 5.50 -14.88
C ARG A 117 8.91 4.19 -15.48
N TYR A 118 8.87 3.11 -14.72
CA TYR A 118 9.56 1.85 -15.05
C TYR A 118 8.62 0.77 -15.60
N ASN A 119 7.33 1.08 -15.77
CA ASN A 119 6.32 0.23 -16.39
C ASN A 119 6.37 -1.23 -15.89
N PHE A 120 6.53 -1.45 -14.58
CA PHE A 120 6.64 -2.76 -13.93
C PHE A 120 7.78 -3.70 -14.34
N ALA A 121 8.56 -3.39 -15.37
CA ALA A 121 9.57 -4.32 -15.91
C ALA A 121 10.63 -4.71 -14.88
N GLN A 122 10.85 -3.88 -13.85
CA GLN A 122 11.87 -4.08 -12.83
C GLN A 122 11.26 -4.54 -11.50
N GLY A 123 10.71 -5.76 -11.47
CA GLY A 123 10.21 -6.37 -10.24
C GLY A 123 11.24 -6.39 -9.10
N LYS A 124 12.55 -6.49 -9.41
CA LYS A 124 13.64 -6.37 -8.44
C LYS A 124 13.73 -4.98 -7.82
N LEU A 125 13.62 -3.90 -8.62
CA LEU A 125 13.67 -2.52 -8.14
C LEU A 125 12.52 -2.21 -7.20
N ILE A 126 11.30 -2.64 -7.54
CA ILE A 126 10.11 -2.40 -6.71
C ILE A 126 10.23 -3.12 -5.36
N LYS A 127 10.72 -4.37 -5.35
CA LYS A 127 10.97 -5.11 -4.10
C LYS A 127 12.06 -4.46 -3.23
N ALA A 128 13.15 -4.00 -3.84
CA ALA A 128 14.21 -3.30 -3.12
C ALA A 128 13.71 -1.97 -2.53
N PHE A 129 12.93 -1.20 -3.31
CA PHE A 129 12.30 0.02 -2.82
C PHE A 129 11.33 -0.26 -1.67
N GLU A 130 10.52 -1.30 -1.78
CA GLU A 130 9.57 -1.68 -0.74
C GLU A 130 10.28 -2.03 0.58
N ALA A 131 11.36 -2.82 0.52
CA ALA A 131 12.18 -3.12 1.68
C ALA A 131 12.75 -1.83 2.31
N CYS A 132 13.29 -0.93 1.48
CA CYS A 132 13.79 0.36 1.93
C CYS A 132 12.68 1.20 2.60
N ALA A 133 11.48 1.26 2.01
CA ALA A 133 10.35 1.99 2.57
C ALA A 133 9.94 1.46 3.95
N HIS A 134 9.88 0.13 4.14
CA HIS A 134 9.59 -0.46 5.45
C HIS A 134 10.70 -0.18 6.48
N VAL A 135 11.97 -0.33 6.09
CA VAL A 135 13.10 -0.02 6.99
C VAL A 135 13.05 1.45 7.41
N MET A 136 12.88 2.39 6.49
CA MET A 136 12.79 3.82 6.80
C MET A 136 11.59 4.16 7.68
N ALA A 137 10.43 3.53 7.43
CA ALA A 137 9.21 3.78 8.20
C ALA A 137 9.30 3.27 9.64
N TRP A 138 10.13 2.26 9.92
CA TRP A 138 10.32 1.74 11.28
C TRP A 138 11.55 2.34 11.98
N LEU A 139 12.70 2.38 11.32
CA LEU A 139 13.98 2.71 11.93
C LEU A 139 13.97 4.15 12.47
N TYR A 140 13.66 5.14 11.62
CA TYR A 140 13.70 6.54 12.02
C TYR A 140 12.71 6.88 13.15
N PRO A 141 11.40 6.54 13.06
CA PRO A 141 10.45 6.87 14.11
C PRO A 141 10.74 6.15 15.42
N THR A 142 11.24 4.91 15.38
CA THR A 142 11.57 4.14 16.58
C THR A 142 12.79 4.72 17.28
N CYS A 143 13.90 4.94 16.56
CA CYS A 143 15.11 5.51 17.13
C CYS A 143 14.85 6.90 17.72
N SER A 144 14.11 7.76 17.00
CA SER A 144 13.76 9.08 17.51
C SER A 144 12.84 9.01 18.74
N ALA A 145 11.81 8.17 18.74
CA ALA A 145 10.92 8.02 19.88
C ALA A 145 11.67 7.52 21.14
N ILE A 146 12.59 6.56 21.00
CA ILE A 146 13.43 6.06 22.10
C ILE A 146 14.31 7.18 22.66
N PHE A 147 15.00 7.92 21.78
CA PHE A 147 15.81 9.06 22.20
C PHE A 147 14.99 10.11 22.96
N LEU A 148 13.77 10.40 22.51
CA LEU A 148 12.88 11.37 23.14
C LEU A 148 12.35 10.90 24.51
N VAL A 149 12.11 9.61 24.70
CA VAL A 149 11.81 9.05 26.03
C VAL A 149 13.04 9.15 26.94
N ALA A 150 14.21 8.76 26.45
CA ALA A 150 15.45 8.76 27.24
C ALA A 150 15.88 10.16 27.70
N THR A 151 15.42 11.20 27.03
CA THR A 151 15.72 12.61 27.34
C THR A 151 14.57 13.35 28.02
N ASP A 152 13.52 12.63 28.47
CA ASP A 152 12.32 13.20 29.09
C ASP A 152 11.69 14.33 28.26
N SER A 153 11.74 14.20 26.93
CA SER A 153 11.32 15.23 25.98
C SER A 153 9.79 15.30 25.79
N PHE A 154 9.06 14.30 26.27
CA PHE A 154 7.60 14.31 26.26
C PHE A 154 7.04 15.10 27.44
N GLY A 155 5.98 15.86 27.17
CA GLY A 155 5.28 16.67 28.15
C GLY A 155 3.78 16.74 27.87
N SER A 156 3.03 17.19 28.87
CA SER A 156 1.60 17.43 28.73
C SER A 156 1.35 18.61 27.78
N SER A 157 0.54 18.37 26.74
CA SER A 157 -0.17 19.44 26.05
C SER A 157 -1.65 19.41 26.47
N MET A 158 -2.42 20.43 26.08
CA MET A 158 -3.82 20.55 26.52
C MET A 158 -4.69 19.34 26.14
N ALA A 159 -4.53 18.74 24.96
CA ALA A 159 -5.38 17.62 24.53
C ALA A 159 -4.77 16.22 24.78
N PHE A 160 -3.45 16.11 24.77
CA PHE A 160 -2.69 14.84 24.86
C PHE A 160 -1.22 15.13 25.20
N CYS A 161 -0.44 14.09 25.49
CA CYS A 161 1.00 14.20 25.69
C CYS A 161 1.76 14.18 24.37
N TYR A 162 2.70 15.13 24.20
CA TYR A 162 3.51 15.27 22.99
C TYR A 162 4.87 15.90 23.31
N LEU A 163 5.66 16.20 22.28
CA LEU A 163 6.95 16.88 22.41
C LEU A 163 6.80 18.24 23.10
N LYS A 164 7.70 18.51 24.06
CA LYS A 164 7.84 19.83 24.69
C LYS A 164 8.20 20.89 23.63
N PRO A 165 7.70 22.14 23.75
CA PRO A 165 8.04 23.21 22.83
C PRO A 165 9.55 23.54 22.87
N GLY A 166 10.09 24.01 21.75
CA GLY A 166 11.51 24.38 21.61
C GLY A 166 12.19 23.66 20.44
N LEU A 167 13.52 23.57 20.50
CA LEU A 167 14.35 22.96 19.45
C LEU A 167 13.98 21.49 19.21
N ILE A 168 13.63 20.75 20.26
CA ILE A 168 13.29 19.32 20.16
C ILE A 168 12.04 19.11 19.28
N LEU A 169 10.99 19.90 19.49
CA LEU A 169 9.79 19.88 18.65
C LEU A 169 10.11 20.22 17.19
N PHE A 170 11.00 21.18 16.96
CA PHE A 170 11.41 21.56 15.62
C PHE A 170 12.17 20.42 14.91
N TYR A 171 13.23 19.89 15.52
CA TYR A 171 14.10 18.90 14.88
C TYR A 171 13.46 17.52 14.74
N PHE A 172 12.73 17.06 15.76
CA PHE A 172 12.15 15.72 15.74
C PHE A 172 10.71 15.70 15.24
N GLY A 173 9.96 16.80 15.38
CA GLY A 173 8.58 16.91 14.92
C GLY A 173 8.47 17.59 13.55
N ALA A 174 8.77 18.89 13.47
CA ALA A 174 8.46 19.70 12.29
C ALA A 174 9.38 19.43 11.08
N LEU A 175 10.70 19.37 11.29
CA LEU A 175 11.68 19.23 10.21
C LEU A 175 11.49 17.94 9.37
N PRO A 176 11.30 16.74 9.96
CA PRO A 176 11.06 15.51 9.19
C PRO A 176 9.76 15.58 8.38
N LEU A 177 8.72 16.21 8.93
CA LEU A 177 7.46 16.44 8.22
C LEU A 177 7.66 17.37 7.02
N LEU A 178 8.41 18.46 7.19
CA LEU A 178 8.73 19.39 6.10
C LEU A 178 9.55 18.71 5.00
N ILE A 179 10.57 17.93 5.36
CA ILE A 179 11.38 17.17 4.40
C ILE A 179 10.47 16.25 3.56
N SER A 180 9.61 15.50 4.22
CA SER A 180 8.77 14.52 3.55
C SER A 180 7.59 15.14 2.77
N LEU A 181 7.07 16.31 3.19
CA LEU A 181 6.18 17.13 2.37
C LEU A 181 6.89 17.64 1.10
N THR A 182 8.13 18.11 1.21
CA THR A 182 8.93 18.56 0.06
C THR A 182 9.19 17.41 -0.91
N VAL A 183 9.62 16.25 -0.40
CA VAL A 183 9.84 15.04 -1.22
C VAL A 183 8.55 14.63 -1.93
N SER A 184 7.42 14.56 -1.20
CA SER A 184 6.13 14.21 -1.79
C SER A 184 5.71 15.20 -2.87
N THR A 185 5.90 16.50 -2.65
CA THR A 185 5.60 17.54 -3.63
C THR A 185 6.43 17.36 -4.90
N GLY A 186 7.74 17.18 -4.76
CA GLY A 186 8.64 16.95 -5.89
C GLY A 186 8.29 15.70 -6.69
N VAL A 187 7.92 14.61 -6.01
CA VAL A 187 7.50 13.35 -6.63
C VAL A 187 6.17 13.50 -7.39
N ILE A 188 5.17 14.13 -6.78
CA ILE A 188 3.87 14.38 -7.42
C ILE A 188 4.02 15.30 -8.63
N ALA A 189 4.82 16.37 -8.51
CA ALA A 189 5.11 17.27 -9.61
C ALA A 189 5.83 16.54 -10.75
N SER A 190 6.85 15.73 -10.44
CA SER A 190 7.57 14.91 -11.42
C SER A 190 6.65 13.91 -12.14
N LEU A 191 5.75 13.26 -11.39
CA LEU A 191 4.75 12.36 -11.95
C LEU A 191 3.77 13.10 -12.85
N GLY A 192 3.31 14.29 -12.44
CA GLY A 192 2.43 15.15 -13.24
C GLY A 192 3.07 15.60 -14.55
N LEU A 193 4.32 16.06 -14.50
CA LEU A 193 5.10 16.44 -15.68
C LEU A 193 5.31 15.25 -16.62
N MET A 194 5.58 14.06 -16.09
CA MET A 194 5.75 12.85 -16.89
C MET A 194 4.46 12.44 -17.60
N VAL A 195 3.33 12.45 -16.90
CA VAL A 195 2.01 12.16 -17.50
C VAL A 195 1.67 13.21 -18.56
N PHE A 196 1.91 14.49 -18.28
CA PHE A 196 1.65 15.58 -19.22
C PHE A 196 2.54 15.51 -20.47
N HIS A 197 3.85 15.27 -20.30
CA HIS A 197 4.77 15.10 -21.42
C HIS A 197 4.37 13.91 -22.30
N LYS A 198 4.02 12.78 -21.67
CA LYS A 198 3.55 11.58 -22.37
C LYS A 198 2.25 11.81 -23.15
N GLU A 199 1.36 12.63 -22.63
CA GLU A 199 0.16 13.08 -23.35
C GLU A 199 0.51 13.91 -24.59
N ARG A 200 1.42 14.86 -24.42
CA ARG A 200 1.83 15.76 -25.51
C ARG A 200 2.54 15.03 -26.64
N THR A 201 3.47 14.11 -26.32
CA THR A 201 4.23 13.39 -27.36
C THR A 201 3.34 12.47 -28.20
N CYS A 202 2.46 11.67 -27.59
CA CYS A 202 1.65 10.73 -28.38
C CYS A 202 0.43 11.37 -29.06
N ASN A 203 0.16 12.68 -28.84
CA ASN A 203 -0.72 13.43 -29.75
C ASN A 203 -0.06 13.73 -31.11
N ILE A 204 1.27 13.71 -31.18
CA ILE A 204 2.02 13.99 -32.41
C ILE A 204 2.17 12.71 -33.25
N ASP A 205 2.21 11.54 -32.61
CA ASP A 205 2.32 10.27 -33.31
C ASP A 205 0.95 9.75 -33.76
N THR A 206 0.70 9.76 -35.07
CA THR A 206 -0.43 9.13 -35.77
C THR A 206 -0.38 7.59 -35.70
N LEU A 207 -0.31 7.03 -34.50
CA LEU A 207 -0.41 5.59 -34.30
C LEU A 207 -1.83 5.12 -34.70
N GLN A 208 -1.91 4.36 -35.79
CA GLN A 208 -3.15 3.70 -36.22
C GLN A 208 -3.32 2.33 -35.53
N GLY A 209 -4.57 1.96 -35.24
CA GLY A 209 -4.94 0.61 -34.80
C GLY A 209 -4.68 0.23 -33.34
N LYS A 210 -4.34 -1.04 -33.11
CA LYS A 210 -4.26 -1.73 -31.80
C LYS A 210 -3.33 -1.05 -30.79
N ARG A 211 -2.23 -0.46 -31.26
CA ARG A 211 -1.25 0.25 -30.42
C ARG A 211 -1.84 1.49 -29.75
N ARG A 212 -2.75 2.20 -30.44
CA ARG A 212 -3.46 3.37 -29.89
C ARG A 212 -4.36 2.98 -28.73
N TYR A 213 -5.05 1.85 -28.84
CA TYR A 213 -5.92 1.35 -27.77
C TYR A 213 -5.11 1.00 -26.51
N GLN A 214 -4.02 0.25 -26.66
CA GLN A 214 -3.14 -0.09 -25.53
C GLN A 214 -2.52 1.17 -24.89
N GLU A 215 -2.09 2.13 -25.68
CA GLU A 215 -1.48 3.35 -25.16
C GLU A 215 -2.51 4.27 -24.46
N ASN A 216 -3.74 4.34 -24.98
CA ASN A 216 -4.84 5.03 -24.30
C ASN A 216 -5.19 4.38 -22.95
N ALA A 217 -5.26 3.05 -22.87
CA ALA A 217 -5.47 2.34 -21.62
C ALA A 217 -4.35 2.62 -20.60
N ARG A 218 -3.09 2.63 -21.05
CA ARG A 218 -1.94 3.00 -20.20
C ARG A 218 -2.02 4.44 -19.70
N ARG A 219 -2.45 5.38 -20.56
CA ARG A 219 -2.65 6.79 -20.20
C ARG A 219 -3.72 6.95 -19.13
N GLU A 220 -4.88 6.33 -19.33
CA GLU A 220 -5.98 6.37 -18.37
C GLU A 220 -5.56 5.81 -17.00
N ARG A 221 -4.87 4.67 -17.00
CA ARG A 221 -4.29 4.08 -15.78
C ARG A 221 -3.30 5.02 -15.09
N SER A 222 -2.39 5.65 -15.85
CA SER A 222 -1.41 6.59 -15.28
C SER A 222 -2.07 7.84 -14.68
N ARG A 223 -3.15 8.35 -15.28
CA ARG A 223 -3.97 9.45 -14.74
C ARG A 223 -4.68 9.01 -13.46
N GLY A 224 -5.23 7.80 -13.43
CA GLY A 224 -5.84 7.24 -12.23
C GLY A 224 -4.87 7.19 -11.06
N ILE A 225 -3.65 6.72 -11.30
CA ILE A 225 -2.58 6.67 -10.30
C ILE A 225 -2.18 8.07 -9.85
N LEU A 226 -1.95 9.01 -10.77
CA LEU A 226 -1.61 10.40 -10.43
C LEU A 226 -2.70 11.03 -9.55
N LYS A 227 -3.98 10.92 -9.93
CA LYS A 227 -5.11 11.43 -9.14
C LYS A 227 -5.13 10.82 -7.73
N GLN A 228 -4.91 9.52 -7.63
CA GLN A 228 -4.84 8.83 -6.34
C GLN A 228 -3.71 9.36 -5.45
N ARG A 229 -2.48 9.47 -5.99
CA ARG A 229 -1.34 9.98 -5.22
C ARG A 229 -1.53 11.45 -4.83
N ALA A 230 -2.10 12.25 -5.73
CA ALA A 230 -2.45 13.65 -5.43
C ALA A 230 -3.48 13.74 -4.29
N MET A 231 -4.47 12.85 -4.22
CA MET A 231 -5.42 12.81 -3.10
C MET A 231 -4.74 12.45 -1.77
N TYR A 232 -3.85 11.46 -1.75
CA TYR A 232 -3.08 11.13 -0.54
C TYR A 232 -2.17 12.28 -0.09
N PHE A 233 -1.52 12.95 -1.04
CA PHE A 233 -0.72 14.14 -0.77
C PHE A 233 -1.57 15.31 -0.25
N ALA A 234 -2.76 15.54 -0.82
CA ALA A 234 -3.67 16.57 -0.33
C ALA A 234 -4.09 16.32 1.13
N ILE A 235 -4.39 15.07 1.50
CA ILE A 235 -4.66 14.69 2.90
C ILE A 235 -3.45 14.99 3.79
N LEU A 236 -2.24 14.63 3.34
CA LEU A 236 -0.99 14.91 4.04
C LEU A 236 -0.84 16.42 4.31
N CYS A 237 -1.04 17.25 3.28
CA CYS A 237 -0.99 18.70 3.39
C CYS A 237 -2.04 19.23 4.36
N VAL A 238 -3.31 18.86 4.21
CA VAL A 238 -4.40 19.35 5.06
C VAL A 238 -4.15 19.00 6.53
N VAL A 239 -3.79 17.75 6.83
CA VAL A 239 -3.57 17.32 8.22
C VAL A 239 -2.34 18.01 8.81
N TYR A 240 -1.19 17.94 8.14
CA TYR A 240 0.07 18.36 8.75
C TYR A 240 0.37 19.85 8.62
N ILE A 241 -0.08 20.54 7.57
CA ILE A 241 0.06 22.01 7.50
C ILE A 241 -0.78 22.65 8.60
N VAL A 242 -2.01 22.17 8.83
CA VAL A 242 -2.85 22.69 9.93
C VAL A 242 -2.16 22.46 11.27
N ILE A 243 -1.51 21.31 11.50
CA ILE A 243 -0.73 21.08 12.73
C ILE A 243 0.49 22.00 12.81
N ILE A 244 1.28 22.14 11.74
CA ILE A 244 2.47 23.00 11.72
C ILE A 244 2.07 24.44 11.99
N VAL A 245 1.07 24.97 11.27
CA VAL A 245 0.54 26.32 11.49
C VAL A 245 0.04 26.45 12.93
N SER A 246 -0.65 25.45 13.47
CA SER A 246 -1.19 25.51 14.84
C SER A 246 -0.09 25.55 15.89
N ARG A 247 1.10 25.04 15.58
CA ARG A 247 2.25 25.01 16.49
C ARG A 247 3.20 26.19 16.27
N CYS A 248 3.30 26.70 15.05
CA CYS A 248 4.14 27.85 14.69
C CYS A 248 3.45 29.20 14.95
N SER A 249 2.11 29.25 14.92
CA SER A 249 1.35 30.41 15.37
C SER A 249 1.43 30.47 16.90
N LEU A 250 2.52 31.06 17.40
CA LEU A 250 2.96 31.10 18.82
C LEU A 250 2.06 31.93 19.76
N GLY A 251 0.80 32.20 19.39
CA GLY A 251 -0.17 32.93 20.20
C GLY A 251 -1.17 32.01 20.90
N VAL A 252 -1.54 32.35 22.14
CA VAL A 252 -2.59 31.64 22.92
C VAL A 252 -3.98 31.82 22.30
N ASP A 253 -4.14 32.79 21.40
CA ASP A 253 -5.43 33.25 20.86
C ASP A 253 -6.09 32.32 19.84
N HIS A 254 -5.48 31.18 19.49
CA HIS A 254 -5.94 30.30 18.42
C HIS A 254 -6.41 28.93 18.89
N VAL A 255 -7.05 28.86 20.06
CA VAL A 255 -7.68 27.63 20.58
C VAL A 255 -8.59 26.92 19.56
N PRO A 256 -9.49 27.61 18.82
CA PRO A 256 -10.32 26.94 17.83
C PRO A 256 -9.51 26.24 16.74
N PHE A 257 -8.41 26.86 16.31
CA PHE A 257 -7.54 26.29 15.27
C PHE A 257 -6.81 25.04 15.77
N TYR A 258 -6.37 25.04 17.04
CA TYR A 258 -5.80 23.85 17.67
C TYR A 258 -6.81 22.70 17.75
N ILE A 259 -8.06 22.97 18.17
CA ILE A 259 -9.12 21.95 18.21
C ILE A 259 -9.34 21.36 16.81
N VAL A 260 -9.42 22.21 15.78
CA VAL A 260 -9.54 21.77 14.38
C VAL A 260 -8.35 20.89 13.97
N ALA A 261 -7.11 21.30 14.29
CA ALA A 261 -5.90 20.52 14.00
C ALA A 261 -5.95 19.12 14.62
N VAL A 262 -6.39 19.04 15.88
CA VAL A 262 -6.52 17.78 16.61
C VAL A 262 -7.62 16.89 16.03
N VAL A 263 -8.73 17.46 15.56
CA VAL A 263 -9.80 16.73 14.85
C VAL A 263 -9.28 16.15 13.53
N PHE A 264 -8.58 16.95 12.71
CA PHE A 264 -8.01 16.47 11.45
C PHE A 264 -6.94 15.39 11.66
N LEU A 265 -6.08 15.56 12.67
CA LEU A 265 -5.11 14.53 13.07
C LEU A 265 -5.82 13.23 13.45
N SER A 266 -6.93 13.32 14.18
CA SER A 266 -7.73 12.17 14.60
C SER A 266 -8.52 11.52 13.45
N LEU A 267 -8.81 12.25 12.37
CA LEU A 267 -9.45 11.75 11.14
C LEU A 267 -8.48 11.18 10.10
N GLN A 268 -7.18 11.21 10.36
CA GLN A 268 -6.18 10.83 9.35
C GLN A 268 -6.44 9.44 8.74
N GLY A 269 -6.74 8.43 9.57
CA GLY A 269 -6.98 7.07 9.10
C GLY A 269 -8.26 6.91 8.27
N SER A 270 -9.33 7.66 8.60
CA SER A 270 -10.58 7.63 7.81
C SER A 270 -10.42 8.32 6.46
N LEU A 271 -9.67 9.42 6.40
CA LEU A 271 -9.35 10.11 5.15
C LEU A 271 -8.50 9.21 4.23
N VAL A 272 -7.48 8.54 4.77
CA VAL A 272 -6.67 7.55 4.02
C VAL A 272 -7.56 6.41 3.52
N SER A 273 -8.51 5.96 4.34
CA SER A 273 -9.41 4.88 4.01
C SER A 273 -10.37 5.24 2.86
N LEU A 274 -10.90 6.46 2.86
CA LEU A 274 -11.74 6.98 1.79
C LEU A 274 -11.03 6.94 0.43
N VAL A 275 -9.77 7.40 0.38
CA VAL A 275 -8.97 7.36 -0.86
C VAL A 275 -8.67 5.93 -1.28
N TYR A 276 -8.39 5.04 -0.34
CA TYR A 276 -8.14 3.63 -0.61
C TYR A 276 -9.35 2.94 -1.23
N TYR A 277 -10.53 3.04 -0.61
CA TYR A 277 -11.74 2.40 -1.13
C TYR A 277 -12.20 2.97 -2.46
N ARG A 278 -12.06 4.29 -2.65
CA ARG A 278 -12.34 4.92 -3.96
C ARG A 278 -11.44 4.34 -5.05
N PHE A 279 -10.16 4.17 -4.78
CA PHE A 279 -9.23 3.59 -5.75
C PHE A 279 -9.54 2.13 -6.06
N VAL A 280 -9.83 1.34 -5.02
CA VAL A 280 -10.22 -0.06 -5.19
C VAL A 280 -11.48 -0.18 -6.05
N ALA A 281 -12.49 0.65 -5.81
CA ALA A 281 -13.72 0.66 -6.59
C ALA A 281 -13.47 1.00 -8.08
N ILE A 282 -12.65 2.02 -8.35
CA ILE A 282 -12.26 2.38 -9.73
C ILE A 282 -11.51 1.22 -10.40
N SER A 283 -10.58 0.58 -9.69
CA SER A 283 -9.82 -0.56 -10.23
C SER A 283 -10.70 -1.78 -10.50
N GLU A 284 -11.74 -2.02 -9.70
CA GLU A 284 -12.70 -3.11 -9.92
C GLU A 284 -13.62 -2.82 -11.12
N GLU A 285 -14.07 -1.57 -11.27
CA GLU A 285 -14.89 -1.15 -12.41
C GLU A 285 -14.11 -1.25 -13.74
N GLU A 286 -12.86 -0.80 -13.76
CA GLU A 286 -11.98 -0.92 -14.93
C GLU A 286 -11.77 -2.38 -15.32
N ARG A 287 -11.60 -3.26 -14.32
CA ARG A 287 -11.49 -4.71 -14.55
C ARG A 287 -12.76 -5.28 -15.18
N ARG A 288 -13.94 -4.93 -14.66
CA ARG A 288 -15.23 -5.38 -15.23
C ARG A 288 -15.43 -4.90 -16.68
N ARG A 289 -15.02 -3.68 -17.00
CA ARG A 289 -15.08 -3.14 -18.37
C ARG A 289 -14.18 -3.92 -19.33
N LEU A 290 -12.96 -4.26 -18.90
CA LEU A 290 -12.03 -5.04 -19.71
C LEU A 290 -12.56 -6.46 -19.95
N SER A 291 -13.03 -7.15 -18.90
CA SER A 291 -13.60 -8.49 -19.04
C SER A 291 -14.84 -8.52 -19.96
N GLY A 292 -15.73 -7.53 -19.84
CA GLY A 292 -16.92 -7.44 -20.71
C GLY A 292 -16.59 -7.16 -22.18
N SER A 293 -15.57 -6.35 -22.45
CA SER A 293 -15.13 -6.05 -23.83
C SER A 293 -14.46 -7.22 -24.53
N VAL A 294 -13.71 -8.05 -23.80
CA VAL A 294 -13.09 -9.26 -24.37
C VAL A 294 -14.15 -10.27 -24.76
N TYR A 295 -15.15 -10.47 -23.89
CA TYR A 295 -16.25 -11.40 -24.15
C TYR A 295 -17.06 -11.01 -25.40
N SER A 296 -17.42 -9.73 -25.56
CA SER A 296 -18.17 -9.29 -26.74
C SER A 296 -17.37 -9.35 -28.05
N SER A 297 -16.06 -9.10 -28.00
CA SER A 297 -15.18 -9.26 -29.16
C SER A 297 -15.06 -10.73 -29.58
N TRP A 298 -14.96 -11.66 -28.63
CA TRP A 298 -14.89 -13.09 -28.93
C TRP A 298 -16.19 -13.61 -29.54
N VAL A 299 -17.34 -13.22 -28.98
CA VAL A 299 -18.67 -13.64 -29.50
C VAL A 299 -18.94 -13.11 -30.90
N SER A 300 -18.49 -11.88 -31.21
CA SER A 300 -18.66 -11.30 -32.57
C SER A 300 -17.72 -11.90 -33.60
N GLN A 301 -16.60 -12.51 -33.18
CA GLN A 301 -15.66 -13.17 -34.08
C GLN A 301 -16.04 -14.63 -34.36
N SER A 302 -16.67 -15.33 -33.41
CA SER A 302 -17.13 -16.72 -33.60
C SER A 302 -18.36 -16.85 -34.50
N SER A 303 -19.11 -15.76 -34.72
CA SER A 303 -20.36 -15.76 -35.47
C SER A 303 -20.22 -15.35 -36.94
N ARG A 304 -18.99 -15.15 -37.44
CA ARG A 304 -18.75 -15.10 -38.89
C ARG A 304 -18.66 -16.53 -39.42
N PRO A 305 -19.65 -17.00 -40.21
CA PRO A 305 -19.56 -18.32 -40.84
C PRO A 305 -18.31 -18.33 -41.72
N SER A 306 -17.39 -19.23 -41.39
CA SER A 306 -16.22 -19.52 -42.20
C SER A 306 -16.67 -20.01 -43.57
N SER A 307 -16.89 -19.11 -44.52
CA SER A 307 -16.90 -19.48 -45.92
C SER A 307 -15.47 -19.86 -46.27
N VAL A 308 -15.18 -21.15 -46.14
CA VAL A 308 -13.94 -21.79 -46.59
C VAL A 308 -13.86 -21.59 -48.09
N HIS A 309 -13.26 -20.48 -48.53
CA HIS A 309 -12.80 -20.34 -49.89
C HIS A 309 -11.54 -21.20 -50.02
N LEU A 310 -11.74 -22.45 -50.45
CA LEU A 310 -10.70 -23.36 -50.92
C LEU A 310 -10.03 -22.75 -52.16
N SER A 311 -9.06 -21.86 -51.97
CA SER A 311 -8.13 -21.48 -53.02
C SER A 311 -7.11 -22.61 -53.20
N ARG A 312 -7.29 -23.33 -54.31
CA ARG A 312 -6.43 -24.40 -54.82
C ARG A 312 -4.99 -23.90 -54.94
N ILE A 313 -4.13 -24.29 -54.00
CA ILE A 313 -2.68 -24.05 -54.06
C ILE A 313 -2.09 -25.04 -55.06
N SER A 314 -1.66 -24.52 -56.21
CA SER A 314 -0.83 -25.24 -57.18
C SER A 314 0.62 -25.23 -56.69
N THR A 315 1.09 -26.34 -56.15
CA THR A 315 2.50 -26.56 -55.83
C THR A 315 3.30 -26.86 -57.10
N THR A 316 4.09 -25.89 -57.56
CA THR A 316 5.21 -26.12 -58.48
C THR A 316 6.47 -26.44 -57.69
N HIS A 317 7.01 -27.62 -57.93
CA HIS A 317 8.29 -28.12 -57.44
C HIS A 317 9.44 -27.30 -58.05
N GLY A 318 10.22 -26.60 -57.21
CA GLY A 318 11.47 -25.94 -57.59
C GLY A 318 12.60 -26.43 -56.70
N HIS A 319 13.48 -27.24 -57.28
CA HIS A 319 14.67 -27.84 -56.68
C HIS A 319 15.81 -26.80 -56.70
N GLY A 320 16.43 -26.53 -55.55
CA GLY A 320 17.56 -25.60 -55.47
C GLY A 320 18.28 -25.73 -54.13
N LYS A 321 19.37 -26.49 -54.15
CA LYS A 321 20.40 -26.52 -53.10
C LYS A 321 21.02 -25.12 -53.01
N ASP A 322 21.25 -24.64 -51.80
CA ASP A 322 22.53 -24.06 -51.38
C ASP A 322 22.54 -23.86 -49.87
N ALA A 323 23.48 -24.57 -49.24
CA ALA A 323 23.79 -24.48 -47.83
C ALA A 323 24.71 -23.27 -47.62
N LEU A 324 24.22 -22.27 -46.87
CA LEU A 324 25.06 -21.20 -46.34
C LEU A 324 24.81 -21.10 -44.83
N GLU A 325 25.81 -21.64 -44.13
CA GLU A 325 26.03 -21.64 -42.70
C GLU A 325 26.17 -20.20 -42.20
N ASN A 326 25.10 -19.66 -41.60
CA ASN A 326 25.10 -18.33 -41.01
C ASN A 326 25.26 -18.47 -39.49
N LYS A 327 26.47 -18.11 -39.02
CA LYS A 327 26.85 -18.06 -37.60
C LYS A 327 25.87 -17.20 -36.80
N SER A 328 25.37 -17.80 -35.72
CA SER A 328 24.52 -17.22 -34.69
C SER A 328 25.17 -15.98 -34.06
N VAL A 329 24.71 -14.80 -34.49
CA VAL A 329 24.89 -13.55 -33.77
C VAL A 329 23.97 -13.59 -32.56
N GLY A 330 24.56 -13.39 -31.37
CA GLY A 330 23.97 -13.68 -30.06
C GLY A 330 22.55 -13.15 -29.86
N ASP A 331 21.76 -13.97 -29.20
CA ASP A 331 20.39 -13.70 -28.74
C ASP A 331 20.31 -12.32 -28.08
N LYS A 332 19.90 -11.34 -28.87
CA LYS A 332 19.25 -10.15 -28.33
C LYS A 332 18.03 -10.68 -27.60
N ALA A 333 17.96 -10.47 -26.28
CA ALA A 333 16.76 -10.69 -25.52
C ALA A 333 15.61 -9.93 -26.20
N GLU A 334 14.80 -10.66 -26.95
CA GLU A 334 13.66 -10.13 -27.67
C GLU A 334 12.57 -9.93 -26.63
N TYR A 335 12.42 -8.69 -26.18
CA TYR A 335 11.35 -8.34 -25.26
C TYR A 335 10.03 -8.37 -26.06
N GLU A 336 9.31 -9.50 -26.01
CA GLU A 336 7.95 -9.58 -26.52
C GLU A 336 7.06 -8.57 -25.78
N ILE A 337 6.72 -7.49 -26.49
CA ILE A 337 5.73 -6.54 -26.04
C ILE A 337 4.38 -7.24 -26.13
N TYR A 338 3.74 -7.45 -24.98
CA TYR A 338 2.43 -8.09 -24.90
C TYR A 338 1.39 -7.43 -25.79
N ASP A 339 1.00 -8.17 -26.80
CA ASP A 339 0.02 -7.78 -27.79
C ASP A 339 -1.41 -8.19 -27.39
N GLY A 340 -1.59 -8.87 -26.26
CA GLY A 340 -2.91 -9.36 -25.83
C GLY A 340 -3.41 -10.60 -26.56
N SER A 341 -2.60 -11.26 -27.40
CA SER A 341 -2.95 -12.53 -28.04
C SER A 341 -2.40 -13.75 -27.29
N ASN A 342 -1.31 -13.57 -26.51
CA ASN A 342 -0.67 -14.66 -25.77
C ASN A 342 -0.96 -14.59 -24.25
N PRO A 343 -1.96 -15.33 -23.72
CA PRO A 343 -2.30 -15.33 -22.30
C PRO A 343 -1.18 -15.85 -21.38
N SER A 344 -0.14 -16.50 -21.92
CA SER A 344 1.02 -16.97 -21.15
C SER A 344 2.14 -15.92 -20.97
N SER A 345 2.00 -14.74 -21.59
CA SER A 345 2.97 -13.65 -21.44
C SER A 345 3.05 -13.17 -19.99
N GLN A 346 4.25 -12.83 -19.50
CA GLN A 346 4.41 -12.23 -18.16
C GLN A 346 3.59 -10.95 -17.97
N TRP A 347 3.26 -10.24 -19.06
CA TRP A 347 2.39 -9.07 -19.04
C TRP A 347 0.89 -9.43 -19.02
N ALA A 348 0.51 -10.59 -19.56
CA ALA A 348 -0.84 -11.14 -19.43
C ALA A 348 -1.17 -11.42 -17.98
N MET A 349 -0.23 -11.95 -17.18
CA MET A 349 -0.40 -12.09 -15.72
C MET A 349 -0.73 -10.76 -15.03
N PHE A 350 -0.28 -9.60 -15.54
CA PHE A 350 -0.64 -8.31 -14.93
C PHE A 350 -1.96 -7.70 -15.45
N ILE A 351 -2.56 -8.27 -16.50
CA ILE A 351 -3.83 -7.83 -17.12
C ILE A 351 -4.96 -8.85 -16.87
N LEU A 352 -4.62 -10.14 -16.68
CA LEU A 352 -5.51 -11.30 -16.61
C LEU A 352 -5.21 -12.24 -15.41
N ASP A 353 -4.64 -11.76 -14.30
CA ASP A 353 -4.39 -12.55 -13.06
C ASP A 353 -5.67 -13.08 -12.34
N ASP A 354 -6.76 -13.24 -13.09
CA ASP A 354 -8.07 -13.70 -12.62
C ASP A 354 -8.60 -14.97 -13.30
N GLU A 355 -7.92 -15.61 -14.25
CA GLU A 355 -8.38 -16.94 -14.71
C GLU A 355 -7.54 -18.08 -14.10
N ASP A 356 -8.21 -18.88 -13.29
CA ASP A 356 -7.83 -20.20 -12.78
C ASP A 356 -6.57 -20.33 -11.93
N SER A 357 -6.71 -20.05 -10.64
CA SER A 357 -6.28 -21.04 -9.66
C SER A 357 -7.54 -21.55 -8.98
N GLY A 358 -8.01 -22.71 -9.44
CA GLY A 358 -9.19 -23.40 -8.97
C GLY A 358 -9.07 -23.81 -7.51
N ASP A 359 -9.34 -22.87 -6.61
CA ASP A 359 -9.87 -23.22 -5.30
C ASP A 359 -11.36 -23.54 -5.53
N GLU A 360 -11.63 -24.82 -5.85
CA GLU A 360 -12.93 -25.44 -5.64
C GLU A 360 -13.38 -25.12 -4.20
N PHE A 361 -14.18 -24.06 -4.05
CA PHE A 361 -15.07 -23.96 -2.92
C PHE A 361 -16.12 -25.04 -3.12
N GLY A 362 -15.89 -26.19 -2.49
CA GLY A 362 -16.87 -27.25 -2.37
C GLY A 362 -18.18 -26.66 -1.90
N TYR A 363 -19.14 -26.55 -2.82
CA TYR A 363 -20.54 -26.45 -2.47
C TYR A 363 -20.87 -27.76 -1.77
N GLY A 364 -20.96 -27.70 -0.44
CA GLY A 364 -21.65 -28.72 0.34
C GLY A 364 -23.09 -28.75 -0.15
N THR A 365 -23.40 -29.71 -1.00
CA THR A 365 -24.76 -30.16 -1.28
C THR A 365 -25.34 -30.70 0.01
N ALA A 366 -26.36 -30.02 0.52
CA ALA A 366 -27.27 -30.58 1.47
C ALA A 366 -28.26 -31.51 0.75
N ASP A 367 -28.49 -32.64 1.42
CA ASP A 367 -29.73 -33.41 1.53
C ASP A 367 -30.15 -34.47 0.49
N GLU A 368 -30.86 -35.46 1.08
CA GLU A 368 -31.55 -36.65 0.56
C GLU A 368 -30.72 -37.96 0.50
N THR A 369 -31.11 -39.11 1.04
CA THR A 369 -32.31 -39.60 1.75
C THR A 369 -32.02 -40.97 2.41
N ASN A 370 -32.86 -41.34 3.38
CA ASN A 370 -32.97 -42.61 4.11
C ASN A 370 -32.88 -43.93 3.30
N TYR A 371 -32.33 -44.99 3.91
CA TYR A 371 -32.96 -46.33 4.07
C TYR A 371 -32.40 -47.06 5.33
N PRO A 372 -33.17 -47.94 6.01
CA PRO A 372 -32.82 -48.56 7.29
C PRO A 372 -32.39 -50.04 7.18
N GLN A 373 -32.08 -50.65 8.35
CA GLN A 373 -31.78 -52.07 8.63
C GLN A 373 -30.34 -52.55 8.35
N ASP A 374 -29.72 -53.47 9.08
CA ASP A 374 -29.96 -54.15 10.35
C ASP A 374 -28.60 -54.74 10.82
N SER A 375 -28.62 -55.26 12.03
CA SER A 375 -27.60 -55.85 12.90
C SER A 375 -26.59 -56.92 12.38
N THR A 376 -25.52 -57.04 13.21
CA THR A 376 -24.61 -58.19 13.48
C THR A 376 -23.35 -58.40 12.62
N GLY A 377 -22.23 -58.68 13.30
CA GLY A 377 -21.07 -59.35 12.69
C GLY A 377 -19.71 -58.94 13.24
N GLN A 378 -19.00 -59.90 13.82
CA GLN A 378 -17.79 -59.79 14.65
C GLN A 378 -16.49 -59.98 13.84
N THR A 379 -15.33 -59.67 14.46
CA THR A 379 -13.94 -60.13 14.15
C THR A 379 -13.31 -59.64 12.83
N ASP A 380 -12.01 -59.39 12.66
CA ASP A 380 -10.80 -59.37 13.49
C ASP A 380 -9.65 -58.76 12.64
N LEU A 381 -8.54 -58.41 13.29
CA LEU A 381 -7.16 -58.35 12.77
C LEU A 381 -6.73 -57.25 11.77
N GLY A 382 -5.70 -56.49 12.20
CA GLY A 382 -4.46 -56.45 11.41
C GLY A 382 -3.80 -55.08 11.19
N ALA A 383 -2.54 -55.01 11.61
CA ALA A 383 -1.46 -54.14 11.11
C ALA A 383 -1.33 -52.71 11.68
N VAL A 384 -0.67 -52.66 12.85
CA VAL A 384 0.21 -51.56 13.26
C VAL A 384 1.46 -51.59 12.39
N ASN A 385 1.74 -50.52 11.64
CA ASN A 385 3.02 -50.32 10.97
C ASN A 385 3.57 -48.94 11.34
N THR A 386 4.45 -48.93 12.34
CA THR A 386 5.23 -47.77 12.77
C THR A 386 6.44 -47.60 11.86
N ARG A 387 6.38 -46.65 10.91
CA ARG A 387 7.58 -46.13 10.24
C ARG A 387 8.01 -44.81 10.86
N LYS A 388 9.10 -44.89 11.63
CA LYS A 388 10.05 -43.80 11.81
C LYS A 388 10.71 -43.51 10.46
N SER A 389 10.75 -42.25 10.02
CA SER A 389 11.79 -41.78 9.10
C SER A 389 12.28 -40.41 9.55
N THR A 390 13.55 -40.44 9.92
CA THR A 390 14.50 -39.40 10.25
C THR A 390 14.59 -38.28 9.20
N CYS A 391 14.62 -37.03 9.65
CA CYS A 391 15.16 -35.89 8.91
C CYS A 391 16.70 -35.96 8.93
N PRO A 392 17.40 -35.63 7.82
CA PRO A 392 18.78 -35.20 7.88
C PRO A 392 18.88 -33.67 7.87
N ASP A 393 19.76 -33.19 8.73
CA ASP A 393 20.22 -31.82 8.87
C ASP A 393 20.90 -31.31 7.59
N THR A 394 20.58 -30.08 7.19
CA THR A 394 21.39 -29.34 6.22
C THR A 394 22.33 -28.39 6.95
N GLU A 395 23.62 -28.72 6.84
CA GLU A 395 24.78 -27.94 7.22
C GLU A 395 24.70 -26.48 6.81
N PHE A 396 24.95 -25.62 7.79
CA PHE A 396 25.31 -24.22 7.64
C PHE A 396 26.79 -24.18 7.26
N ARG A 397 27.10 -23.65 6.07
CA ARG A 397 28.47 -23.53 5.57
C ARG A 397 28.96 -22.11 5.84
N ASP A 398 29.90 -21.98 6.76
CA ASP A 398 30.67 -20.78 7.04
C ASP A 398 31.56 -20.43 5.83
N GLU A 399 31.52 -19.16 5.41
CA GLU A 399 32.50 -18.58 4.47
C GLU A 399 33.59 -17.88 5.28
N ASP A 400 34.76 -18.51 5.32
CA ASP A 400 36.02 -17.92 5.77
C ASP A 400 36.50 -16.86 4.75
N VAL A 401 36.67 -15.63 5.24
CA VAL A 401 37.40 -14.57 4.55
C VAL A 401 38.89 -14.73 4.89
N ALA A 402 39.65 -15.28 3.94
CA ALA A 402 41.10 -15.31 4.00
C ALA A 402 41.70 -14.07 3.30
N GLU A 403 42.31 -13.24 4.13
CA GLU A 403 43.23 -12.17 3.79
C GLU A 403 44.56 -12.78 3.31
N ASN A 404 45.01 -12.47 2.08
CA ASN A 404 46.42 -12.58 1.73
C ASN A 404 46.77 -11.71 0.51
N GLY A 405 47.75 -10.82 0.70
CA GLY A 405 48.25 -9.92 -0.33
C GLY A 405 49.28 -10.56 -1.26
N LYS A 406 49.49 -9.90 -2.41
CA LYS A 406 50.78 -9.60 -3.09
C LYS A 406 50.54 -9.16 -4.53
N ARG A 407 50.72 -7.87 -4.81
CA ARG A 407 51.77 -7.33 -5.71
C ARG A 407 51.79 -5.82 -5.65
#